data_AF-A0A954CF53-F1
#
_entry.id   AF-A0A954CF53-F1
#
_cell.length_a   1.000
_cell.length_b   1.000
_cell.length_c   1.000
_cell.angle_alpha   90.00
_cell.angle_beta   90.00
_cell.angle_gamma   90.00
#
_symmetry.space_group_name_H-M   'P 1'
#
loop_
_entity.id
_entity.type
_entity.pdbx_description
1 polymer ?
#
loop_
_entity_poly.entity_id
_entity_poly.type
_entity_poly.pdbx_seq_one_letter_code
_entity_poly.pdbx_strand_id
1 'polypeptide(L)'
;PFVWFMPPTANHVLREIGIVLFLGIVGLKAGDSFIAILTEGDGLYWMLEGAVITLVPLLLVGFTARLVLKMNYLSLCGLLAGGMTDPPALAFASAIRPSEAAALAYATVYPLVMVLRILAPQILVLIFWI
;
A
#
# COMPACT_ATOMS: atom_id res chain seq x y z
N PRO A 1 -9.73 -1.20 35.73
CA PRO A 1 -9.55 -1.37 34.27
C PRO A 1 -8.63 -0.27 33.71
N PHE A 2 -7.50 -0.64 33.11
CA PHE A 2 -6.65 0.32 32.38
C PHE A 2 -7.41 0.77 31.13
N VAL A 3 -7.94 1.99 31.15
CA VAL A 3 -8.54 2.61 29.96
C VAL A 3 -7.39 3.25 29.18
N TRP A 4 -6.88 2.54 28.18
CA TRP A 4 -5.93 3.10 27.22
C TRP A 4 -6.67 4.10 26.34
N PHE A 5 -6.66 5.36 26.77
CA PHE A 5 -7.18 6.48 25.99
C PHE A 5 -5.99 7.27 25.45
N MET A 6 -5.75 7.17 24.14
CA MET A 6 -4.81 8.05 23.46
C MET A 6 -5.57 9.29 22.99
N PRO A 7 -5.19 10.51 23.43
CA PRO A 7 -5.79 11.72 22.90
C PRO A 7 -5.67 11.74 21.37
N PRO A 8 -6.74 12.09 20.62
CA PRO A 8 -6.71 12.07 19.15
C PRO A 8 -5.55 12.87 18.56
N THR A 9 -5.21 14.00 19.18
CA THR A 9 -4.06 14.84 18.79
C THR A 9 -2.72 14.12 18.95
N ALA A 10 -2.54 13.36 20.04
CA ALA A 10 -1.34 12.56 20.25
C ALA A 10 -1.24 11.43 19.20
N ASN A 11 -2.36 10.77 18.89
CA ASN A 11 -2.41 9.75 17.85
C ASN A 11 -2.03 10.31 16.46
N HIS A 12 -2.57 11.48 16.09
CA HIS A 12 -2.21 12.12 14.82
C HIS A 12 -0.72 12.45 14.74
N VAL A 13 -0.14 13.07 15.77
CA VAL A 13 1.29 13.41 15.81
C VAL A 13 2.16 12.16 15.70
N LEU A 14 1.84 11.10 16.43
CA LEU A 14 2.58 9.84 16.38
C LEU A 14 2.52 9.20 14.98
N ARG A 15 1.36 9.24 14.31
CA ARG A 15 1.19 8.70 12.96
C ARG A 15 2.01 9.48 11.93
N GLU A 16 1.95 10.80 11.96
CA GLU A 16 2.68 11.66 11.02
C GLU A 16 4.19 11.51 11.18
N ILE A 17 4.69 11.56 12.43
CA ILE A 17 6.13 11.35 12.70
C ILE A 17 6.56 9.95 12.24
N GLY A 18 5.76 8.92 12.52
CA GLY A 18 6.05 7.56 12.09
C GLY A 18 6.16 7.43 10.57
N ILE A 19 5.24 8.03 9.81
CA ILE A 19 5.25 8.01 8.35
C ILE A 19 6.46 8.76 7.79
N VAL A 20 6.78 9.95 8.32
CA VAL A 20 7.94 10.74 7.88
C VAL A 20 9.25 9.98 8.11
N LEU A 21 9.43 9.40 9.30
CA LEU A 21 10.61 8.60 9.61
C LEU A 21 10.70 7.34 8.74
N PHE A 22 9.58 6.65 8.53
CA PHE A 22 9.51 5.46 7.69
C PHE A 22 9.91 5.78 6.24
N LEU A 23 9.29 6.78 5.63
CA LEU A 23 9.59 7.19 4.25
C LEU A 23 11.03 7.69 4.10
N GLY A 24 11.54 8.44 5.08
CA GLY A 24 12.93 8.91 5.09
C GLY A 24 13.93 7.76 5.10
N ILE A 25 13.77 6.79 6.00
CA ILE A 25 14.70 5.66 6.11
C ILE A 25 14.62 4.73 4.90
N VAL A 26 13.41 4.41 4.42
CA VAL A 26 13.22 3.55 3.24
C VAL A 26 13.82 4.20 2.00
N GLY A 27 13.62 5.50 1.80
CA GLY A 27 14.21 6.25 0.69
C GLY A 27 15.74 6.25 0.73
N LEU A 28 16.33 6.51 1.90
CA LEU A 28 17.78 6.47 2.07
C LEU A 28 18.37 5.07 1.82
N LYS A 29 17.72 4.01 2.31
CA LYS A 29 18.17 2.63 2.08
C LYS A 29 18.08 2.20 0.62
N ALA A 30 17.01 2.58 -0.07
CA ALA A 30 16.85 2.27 -1.50
C ALA A 30 17.80 3.08 -2.39
N GLY A 31 18.22 4.27 -1.95
CA GLY A 31 18.98 5.23 -2.75
C GLY A 31 20.46 4.88 -2.96
N ASP A 32 21.11 4.19 -2.03
CA ASP A 32 22.57 3.97 -2.04
C ASP A 32 23.06 3.29 -3.34
N SER A 33 22.31 2.33 -3.86
CA SER A 33 22.63 1.63 -5.11
C SER A 33 21.76 2.06 -6.30
N PHE A 34 20.85 3.01 -6.12
CA PHE A 34 19.84 3.34 -7.14
C PHE A 34 20.47 3.82 -8.45
N ILE A 35 21.39 4.79 -8.37
CA ILE A 35 22.03 5.36 -9.56
C ILE A 35 22.88 4.30 -10.27
N ALA A 36 23.69 3.54 -9.53
CA ALA A 36 24.53 2.49 -10.10
C ALA A 36 23.70 1.42 -10.83
N ILE A 37 22.61 0.92 -10.22
CA ILE A 37 21.69 -0.05 -10.84
C ILE A 37 21.04 0.52 -12.11
N LEU A 38 20.69 1.81 -12.09
CA LEU A 38 20.03 2.48 -13.21
C LEU A 38 20.98 2.74 -14.39
N THR A 39 22.23 3.10 -14.13
CA THR A 39 23.18 3.52 -15.18
C THR A 39 24.05 2.39 -15.70
N GLU A 40 24.36 1.38 -14.88
CA GLU A 40 25.35 0.34 -15.21
C GLU A 40 24.71 -0.99 -15.64
N GLY A 41 23.39 -1.16 -15.49
CA GLY A 41 22.69 -2.40 -15.84
C GLY A 41 21.31 -2.19 -16.46
N ASP A 42 20.50 -3.25 -16.48
CA ASP A 42 19.12 -3.26 -16.99
C ASP A 42 18.12 -2.57 -16.04
N GLY A 43 18.57 -1.67 -15.16
CA GLY A 43 17.74 -1.06 -14.12
C GLY A 43 16.50 -0.35 -14.67
N LEU A 44 16.59 0.26 -15.86
CA LEU A 44 15.45 0.84 -16.56
C LEU A 44 14.39 -0.20 -16.94
N TYR A 45 14.81 -1.37 -17.43
CA TYR A 45 13.89 -2.46 -17.76
C TYR A 45 13.20 -2.98 -16.50
N TRP A 46 13.95 -3.18 -15.42
CA TRP A 46 13.41 -3.66 -14.14
C TRP A 46 12.44 -2.64 -13.53
N MET A 47 12.73 -1.35 -13.67
CA MET A 47 11.84 -0.27 -13.24
C MET A 47 10.54 -0.26 -14.05
N LEU A 48 10.61 -0.46 -15.38
CA LEU A 48 9.42 -0.54 -16.23
C LEU A 48 8.56 -1.76 -15.89
N GLU A 49 9.15 -2.93 -15.73
CA GLU A 49 8.43 -4.15 -15.32
C GLU A 49 7.75 -3.96 -13.95
N GLY A 50 8.48 -3.40 -12.97
CA GLY A 50 7.92 -3.08 -11.66
C GLY A 50 6.78 -2.06 -11.74
N ALA A 51 6.91 -1.03 -12.59
CA ALA A 51 5.87 -0.04 -12.81
C ALA A 51 4.63 -0.66 -13.46
N VAL A 52 4.79 -1.55 -14.44
CA VAL A 52 3.68 -2.23 -15.11
C VAL A 52 2.94 -3.15 -14.13
N ILE A 53 3.67 -3.98 -13.39
CA ILE A 53 3.08 -4.94 -12.43
C ILE A 53 2.35 -4.21 -11.28
N THR A 54 2.72 -2.97 -10.96
CA THR A 54 2.05 -2.18 -9.92
C THR A 54 0.91 -1.32 -10.47
N LEU A 55 1.13 -0.55 -11.54
CA LEU A 55 0.15 0.38 -12.09
C LEU A 55 -1.01 -0.34 -12.78
N VAL A 56 -0.75 -1.38 -13.56
CA VAL A 56 -1.80 -2.03 -14.35
C VAL A 56 -2.87 -2.65 -13.46
N PRO A 57 -2.56 -3.47 -12.44
CA PRO A 57 -3.57 -4.00 -11.54
C PRO A 57 -4.28 -2.90 -10.74
N LEU A 58 -3.53 -1.88 -10.29
CA LEU A 58 -4.10 -0.78 -9.52
C LEU A 58 -5.13 0.02 -10.32
N LEU A 59 -4.81 0.34 -11.58
CA LEU A 59 -5.73 1.03 -12.47
C LEU A 59 -6.93 0.15 -12.83
N LEU A 60 -6.72 -1.13 -13.16
CA LEU A 60 -7.80 -2.05 -13.47
C LEU A 60 -8.79 -2.17 -12.30
N VAL A 61 -8.29 -2.42 -11.09
CA VAL A 61 -9.13 -2.49 -9.88
C VAL A 61 -9.77 -1.15 -9.59
N GLY A 62 -9.02 -0.05 -9.70
CA GLY A 62 -9.52 1.31 -9.48
C GLY A 62 -10.69 1.67 -10.39
N PHE A 63 -10.54 1.46 -11.71
CA PHE A 63 -11.57 1.74 -12.70
C PHE A 63 -12.76 0.82 -12.57
N THR A 64 -12.57 -0.49 -12.40
CA THR A 64 -13.68 -1.45 -12.24
C THR A 64 -14.48 -1.17 -10.97
N ALA A 65 -13.82 -0.94 -9.83
CA ALA A 65 -14.49 -0.61 -8.58
C ALA A 65 -15.24 0.73 -8.64
N ARG A 66 -14.73 1.72 -9.39
CA ARG A 66 -15.38 3.01 -9.55
C ARG A 66 -16.54 3.00 -10.54
N LEU A 67 -16.34 2.39 -11.71
CA LEU A 67 -17.29 2.47 -12.83
C LEU A 67 -18.36 1.37 -12.77
N VAL A 68 -17.99 0.15 -12.40
CA VAL A 68 -18.90 -1.00 -12.36
C VAL A 68 -19.57 -1.12 -11.00
N LEU A 69 -18.76 -1.14 -9.93
CA LEU A 69 -19.26 -1.31 -8.56
C LEU A 69 -19.72 -0.01 -7.90
N LYS A 70 -19.50 1.15 -8.57
CA LYS A 70 -19.91 2.48 -8.10
C LYS A 70 -19.46 2.80 -6.68
N MET A 71 -18.29 2.31 -6.28
CA MET A 71 -17.77 2.53 -4.94
C MET A 71 -17.50 4.02 -4.69
N ASN A 72 -17.74 4.46 -3.46
CA ASN A 72 -17.39 5.81 -3.04
C ASN A 72 -15.87 5.99 -3.04
N TYR A 73 -15.41 7.22 -3.29
CA TYR A 73 -13.99 7.52 -3.49
C TYR A 73 -13.13 7.18 -2.26
N LEU A 74 -13.61 7.46 -1.04
CA LEU A 74 -12.83 7.21 0.17
C LEU A 74 -12.66 5.71 0.46
N SER A 75 -13.72 4.91 0.31
CA SER A 75 -13.63 3.46 0.43
C SER A 75 -12.78 2.85 -0.68
N LEU A 76 -12.81 3.43 -1.90
CA LEU A 76 -11.93 3.02 -2.97
C LEU A 76 -10.45 3.26 -2.62
N CYS A 77 -10.12 4.45 -2.10
CA CYS A 77 -8.77 4.73 -1.61
C CYS A 77 -8.34 3.76 -0.51
N GLY A 78 -9.22 3.47 0.45
CA GLY A 78 -8.96 2.48 1.50
C GLY A 78 -8.77 1.06 0.96
N LEU A 79 -9.57 0.65 -0.03
CA LEU A 79 -9.46 -0.64 -0.69
C LEU A 79 -8.13 -0.77 -1.45
N LEU A 80 -7.73 0.26 -2.21
CA LEU A 80 -6.47 0.25 -2.96
C LEU A 80 -5.27 0.28 -2.00
N ALA A 81 -5.31 1.12 -0.97
CA ALA A 81 -4.26 1.19 0.06
C ALA A 81 -4.12 -0.13 0.82
N GLY A 82 -5.23 -0.77 1.20
CA GLY A 82 -5.21 -2.07 1.88
C GLY A 82 -4.79 -3.21 0.96
N GLY A 83 -5.22 -3.15 -0.31
CA GLY A 83 -4.83 -4.07 -1.39
C GLY A 83 -3.33 -4.07 -1.67
N MET A 84 -2.71 -2.90 -1.65
CA MET A 84 -1.27 -2.73 -1.85
C MET A 84 -0.48 -2.77 -0.55
N THR A 85 -1.14 -2.99 0.59
CA THR A 85 -0.53 -2.96 1.93
C THR A 85 0.29 -1.68 2.15
N ASP A 86 -0.27 -0.53 1.81
CA ASP A 86 0.36 0.79 1.80
C ASP A 86 -0.24 1.72 2.88
N PRO A 87 0.32 1.73 4.10
CA PRO A 87 -0.11 2.62 5.17
C PRO A 87 0.04 4.12 4.84
N PRO A 88 1.11 4.58 4.16
CA PRO A 88 1.19 5.95 3.64
C PRO A 88 -0.01 6.34 2.75
N ALA A 89 -0.44 5.49 1.82
CA ALA A 89 -1.62 5.79 0.99
C ALA A 89 -2.91 5.91 1.81
N LEU A 90 -3.08 5.07 2.84
CA LEU A 90 -4.21 5.20 3.77
C LEU A 90 -4.16 6.53 4.55
N ALA A 91 -2.97 6.93 4.99
CA ALA A 91 -2.79 8.18 5.71
C ALA A 91 -3.11 9.38 4.82
N PHE A 92 -2.64 9.37 3.58
CA PHE A 92 -3.02 10.35 2.56
C PHE A 92 -4.54 10.39 2.34
N ALA A 93 -5.20 9.24 2.17
CA ALA A 93 -6.65 9.18 1.99
C ALA A 93 -7.43 9.73 3.20
N SER A 94 -6.91 9.50 4.41
CA SER A 94 -7.49 10.02 5.65
C SER A 94 -7.31 11.54 5.79
N ALA A 95 -6.26 12.10 5.19
CA ALA A 95 -6.01 13.54 5.18
C ALA A 95 -6.92 14.31 4.20
N ILE A 96 -7.43 13.65 3.14
CA ILE A 96 -8.34 14.29 2.16
C ILE A 96 -9.66 14.71 2.83
N ARG A 97 -10.23 13.83 3.66
CA ARG A 97 -11.48 14.12 4.38
C ARG A 97 -11.55 13.29 5.66
N PRO A 98 -11.96 13.89 6.80
CA PRO A 98 -12.19 13.15 8.04
C PRO A 98 -13.39 12.21 7.85
N SER A 99 -13.10 10.93 7.61
CA SER A 99 -14.10 9.87 7.49
C SER A 99 -13.46 8.51 7.75
N GLU A 100 -14.19 7.66 8.46
CA GLU A 100 -13.81 6.29 8.78
C GLU A 100 -13.84 5.36 7.55
N ALA A 101 -14.44 5.78 6.44
CA ALA A 101 -14.69 4.92 5.28
C ALA A 101 -13.41 4.32 4.65
N ALA A 102 -12.32 5.09 4.63
CA ALA A 102 -11.03 4.61 4.11
C ALA A 102 -10.36 3.62 5.07
N ALA A 103 -10.38 3.92 6.38
CA ALA A 103 -9.81 3.05 7.41
C ALA A 103 -10.57 1.72 7.50
N LEU A 104 -11.91 1.77 7.44
CA LEU A 104 -12.75 0.57 7.44
C LEU A 104 -12.48 -0.30 6.21
N ALA A 105 -12.48 0.29 5.00
CA ALA A 105 -12.18 -0.46 3.78
C ALA A 105 -10.79 -1.10 3.84
N TYR A 106 -9.77 -0.35 4.28
CA TYR A 106 -8.41 -0.87 4.49
C TYR A 106 -8.40 -2.07 5.44
N ALA A 107 -9.03 -1.94 6.61
CA ALA A 107 -9.05 -2.99 7.63
C ALA A 107 -9.74 -4.27 7.15
N THR A 108 -10.70 -4.17 6.22
CA THR A 108 -11.39 -5.34 5.67
C THR A 108 -10.55 -6.11 4.66
N VAL A 109 -9.82 -5.42 3.77
CA VAL A 109 -9.07 -6.10 2.70
C VAL A 109 -7.66 -6.50 3.14
N TYR A 110 -7.06 -5.79 4.11
CA TYR A 110 -5.69 -6.00 4.53
C TYR A 110 -5.41 -7.44 5.03
N PRO A 111 -6.22 -8.07 5.90
CA PRO A 111 -5.98 -9.44 6.35
C PRO A 111 -6.02 -10.45 5.20
N LEU A 112 -6.97 -10.30 4.28
CA LEU A 112 -7.10 -11.18 3.11
C LEU A 112 -5.85 -11.10 2.24
N VAL A 113 -5.39 -9.88 1.94
CA VAL A 113 -4.18 -9.64 1.14
C VAL A 113 -2.96 -10.24 1.82
N MET A 114 -2.81 -10.08 3.14
CA MET A 114 -1.69 -10.67 3.87
C MET A 114 -1.67 -12.20 3.80
N VAL A 115 -2.82 -12.85 3.91
CA VAL A 115 -2.93 -14.31 3.73
C VAL A 115 -2.56 -14.71 2.31
N LEU A 116 -3.12 -14.02 1.30
CA LEU A 116 -2.81 -14.30 -0.11
C LEU A 116 -1.34 -14.07 -0.44
N ARG A 117 -0.70 -13.05 0.14
CA ARG A 117 0.74 -12.80 -0.05
C ARG A 117 1.61 -13.94 0.47
N ILE A 118 1.16 -14.70 1.46
CA ILE A 118 1.88 -15.86 1.99
C ILE A 118 1.58 -17.10 1.13
N LEU A 119 0.31 -17.33 0.81
CA LEU A 119 -0.12 -18.55 0.11
C LEU A 119 0.19 -18.54 -1.39
N ALA A 120 0.08 -17.39 -2.06
CA ALA A 120 0.23 -17.32 -3.52
C ALA A 120 1.64 -17.75 -4.00
N PRO A 121 2.76 -17.29 -3.40
CA PRO A 121 4.08 -17.79 -3.76
C PRO A 121 4.23 -19.31 -3.54
N GLN A 122 3.65 -19.84 -2.46
CA GLN A 122 3.70 -21.29 -2.16
C GLN A 122 2.96 -22.10 -3.23
N ILE A 123 1.77 -21.65 -3.64
CA ILE A 123 0.99 -22.27 -4.71
C ILE A 123 1.74 -22.17 -6.05
N LEU A 124 2.30 -21.00 -6.37
CA LEU A 124 3.10 -20.81 -7.58
C LEU A 124 4.27 -21.80 -7.62
N VAL A 125 5.02 -21.94 -6.52
CA VAL A 125 6.10 -22.92 -6.44
C VAL A 125 5.58 -24.33 -6.67
N LEU A 126 4.49 -24.74 -6.01
CA LEU A 126 3.93 -26.09 -6.21
C LEU A 126 3.50 -26.38 -7.66
N ILE A 127 2.99 -25.37 -8.38
CA ILE A 127 2.56 -25.51 -9.78
C ILE A 127 3.75 -25.56 -10.74
N PHE A 128 4.77 -24.73 -10.52
CA PHE A 128 5.93 -24.60 -11.42
C PHE A 128 7.11 -25.50 -11.07
N TRP A 129 7.09 -26.14 -9.90
CA TRP A 129 8.10 -27.12 -9.46
C TRP A 129 7.71 -28.57 -9.81
N ILE A 130 6.50 -28.79 -10.34
CA ILE A 130 6.13 -30.04 -11.02
C ILE A 130 6.67 -29.99 -12.45
#